data_AF-A0A1J5E4B5-F1
#
_entry.id   AF-A0A1J5E4B5-F1
#
_cell.length_a   1.000
_cell.length_b   1.000
_cell.length_c   1.000
_cell.angle_alpha   90.00
_cell.angle_beta   90.00
_cell.angle_gamma   90.00
#
_symmetry.space_group_name_H-M   'P 1'
#
loop_
_entity.id
_entity.type
_entity.pdbx_description
1 polymer ?
#
loop_
_entity_poly.entity_id
_entity_poly.type
_entity_poly.pdbx_seq_one_letter_code
_entity_poly.pdbx_strand_id
1 'polypeptide(L)'
;MNTVAAAKFFFKDENWMSNALIGTVFLIIPILGPMALAGWHTEIAQRIHRNDPEPIPKLSFNDLMTYFQRGIPAFVAQLVAILPLAFGIGLLMGVLMPVMMLLGRNSEVLVLVLALFLAVLCLALSVASIVVVSAFQTRAELTEDLNKALDFKGNLRYMRATFGTTLASYFVFLLVCIPLVLVGMLACCVGIYPVAVGINTGAVHLRLQIYEKYVRDGGEPFEVRDPEAPLKKYF
;
A
#
# COMPACT_ATOMS: atom_id res chain seq x y z
N MET A 1 -2.85 -9.95 -14.25
CA MET A 1 -1.61 -9.75 -13.48
C MET A 1 -1.21 -11.08 -12.86
N ASN A 2 0.08 -11.36 -12.69
CA ASN A 2 0.54 -12.61 -12.08
C ASN A 2 0.62 -12.43 -10.55
N THR A 3 -0.52 -12.58 -9.89
CA THR A 3 -0.69 -12.39 -8.44
C THR A 3 0.01 -13.46 -7.62
N VAL A 4 0.08 -14.70 -8.12
CA VAL A 4 0.83 -15.79 -7.48
C VAL A 4 2.33 -15.49 -7.49
N ALA A 5 2.86 -14.99 -8.61
CA ALA A 5 4.26 -14.54 -8.66
C ALA A 5 4.52 -13.38 -7.70
N ALA A 6 3.60 -12.42 -7.61
CA ALA A 6 3.69 -11.32 -6.65
C ALA A 6 3.68 -11.82 -5.19
N ALA A 7 2.84 -12.78 -4.84
CA ALA A 7 2.80 -13.34 -3.48
C ALA A 7 4.07 -14.14 -3.14
N LYS A 8 4.67 -14.81 -4.12
CA LYS A 8 5.93 -15.56 -3.94
C LYS A 8 7.18 -14.69 -4.03
N PHE A 9 7.06 -13.46 -4.54
CA PHE A 9 8.19 -12.59 -4.87
C PHE A 9 9.15 -12.42 -3.69
N PHE A 10 8.62 -12.11 -2.50
CA PHE A 10 9.42 -11.92 -1.30
C PHE A 10 10.18 -13.17 -0.86
N PHE A 11 9.58 -14.36 -0.98
CA PHE A 11 10.17 -15.62 -0.51
C PHE A 11 11.21 -16.21 -1.48
N LYS A 12 11.39 -15.61 -2.66
CA LYS A 12 12.42 -16.02 -3.61
C LYS A 12 13.81 -15.44 -3.30
N ASP A 13 13.86 -14.36 -2.53
CA ASP A 13 15.11 -13.75 -2.10
C ASP A 13 15.84 -14.65 -1.10
N GLU A 14 17.15 -14.84 -1.25
CA GLU A 14 17.94 -15.67 -0.33
C GLU A 14 17.92 -15.11 1.11
N ASN A 15 17.82 -13.79 1.24
CA ASN A 15 17.81 -13.08 2.51
C ASN A 15 16.40 -12.81 3.06
N TRP A 16 15.36 -13.46 2.52
CA TRP A 16 13.96 -13.18 2.86
C TRP A 16 13.68 -13.22 4.37
N MET A 17 14.29 -14.18 5.09
CA MET A 17 14.13 -14.32 6.53
C MET A 17 14.76 -13.15 7.28
N SER A 18 15.98 -12.74 6.89
CA SER A 18 16.66 -11.59 7.48
C SER A 18 15.86 -10.30 7.24
N ASN A 19 15.37 -10.12 6.02
CA ASN A 19 14.54 -8.97 5.64
C ASN A 19 13.21 -8.97 6.40
N ALA A 20 12.59 -10.13 6.59
CA ALA A 20 11.34 -10.25 7.35
C ALA A 20 11.53 -9.88 8.82
N LEU A 21 12.63 -10.32 9.45
CA LEU A 21 12.93 -10.04 10.85
C LEU A 21 13.27 -8.56 11.07
N ILE A 22 14.16 -7.99 10.26
CA ILE A 22 14.53 -6.57 10.39
C ILE A 22 13.34 -5.68 10.02
N GLY A 23 12.60 -6.04 8.98
CA GLY A 23 11.37 -5.33 8.60
C GLY A 23 10.30 -5.40 9.69
N THR A 24 10.20 -6.51 10.42
CA THR A 24 9.34 -6.63 11.60
C THR A 24 9.75 -5.65 12.69
N VAL A 25 11.05 -5.54 12.98
CA VAL A 25 11.55 -4.56 13.96
C VAL A 25 11.20 -3.14 13.51
N PHE A 26 11.32 -2.84 12.21
CA PHE A 26 10.90 -1.54 11.68
C PHE A 26 9.39 -1.34 11.90
N LEU A 27 8.52 -2.29 11.57
CA LEU A 27 7.07 -2.16 11.78
C LEU A 27 6.68 -1.88 13.24
N ILE A 28 7.46 -2.36 14.21
CA ILE A 28 7.22 -2.11 15.64
C ILE A 28 7.52 -0.65 16.01
N ILE A 29 8.48 0.00 15.34
CA ILE A 29 8.81 1.41 15.54
C ILE A 29 7.73 2.27 14.88
N PRO A 30 6.89 3.00 15.65
CA PRO A 30 5.81 3.79 15.07
C PRO A 30 6.35 4.88 14.15
N ILE A 31 5.64 5.14 13.06
CA ILE A 31 5.92 6.21 12.08
C ILE A 31 7.28 6.06 11.36
N LEU A 32 8.40 6.15 12.07
CA LEU A 32 9.76 6.04 11.52
C LEU A 32 9.97 4.71 10.79
N GLY A 33 9.52 3.62 11.38
CA GLY A 33 9.66 2.28 10.82
C GLY A 33 8.86 2.07 9.53
N PRO A 34 7.54 2.32 9.52
CA PRO A 34 6.74 2.34 8.29
C PRO A 34 7.29 3.26 7.22
N MET A 35 7.85 4.43 7.59
CA MET A 35 8.46 5.35 6.64
C MET A 35 9.76 4.78 6.05
N ALA A 36 10.63 4.17 6.87
CA ALA A 36 11.80 3.48 6.37
C ALA A 36 11.42 2.30 5.45
N LEU A 37 10.42 1.50 5.82
CA LEU A 37 9.92 0.44 4.94
C LEU A 37 9.33 0.97 3.63
N ALA A 38 8.68 2.14 3.65
CA ALA A 38 8.25 2.80 2.43
C ALA A 38 9.44 3.14 1.53
N GLY A 39 10.56 3.61 2.09
CA GLY A 39 11.78 3.88 1.32
C GLY A 39 12.44 2.61 0.77
N TRP A 40 12.42 1.52 1.53
CA TRP A 40 12.89 0.22 1.07
C TRP A 40 12.01 -0.32 -0.07
N HIS A 41 10.69 -0.19 0.04
CA HIS A 41 9.74 -0.51 -1.04
C HIS A 41 9.93 0.36 -2.28
N THR A 42 10.22 1.65 -2.13
CA THR A 42 10.61 2.55 -3.22
C THR A 42 11.85 2.05 -3.95
N GLU A 43 12.88 1.59 -3.22
CA GLU A 43 14.07 1.01 -3.85
C GLU A 43 13.73 -0.26 -4.63
N ILE A 44 12.98 -1.17 -4.02
CA ILE A 44 12.50 -2.39 -4.68
C ILE A 44 11.74 -2.05 -5.95
N ALA A 45 10.86 -1.06 -5.90
CA ALA A 45 10.06 -0.67 -7.05
C ALA A 45 10.96 -0.20 -8.22
N GLN A 46 11.96 0.62 -7.93
CA GLN A 46 12.88 1.10 -8.96
C GLN A 46 13.79 0.00 -9.52
N ARG A 47 14.27 -0.92 -8.66
CA ARG A 47 15.08 -2.07 -9.08
C ARG A 47 14.29 -3.01 -9.99
N ILE A 48 13.04 -3.34 -9.63
CA ILE A 48 12.15 -4.13 -10.48
C ILE A 48 11.94 -3.42 -11.83
N HIS A 49 11.63 -2.12 -11.82
CA HIS A 49 11.40 -1.37 -13.05
C HIS A 49 12.62 -1.34 -13.99
N ARG A 50 13.84 -1.34 -13.42
CA ARG A 50 15.10 -1.39 -14.17
C ARG A 50 15.56 -2.80 -14.54
N ASN A 51 14.79 -3.84 -14.19
CA ASN A 51 15.16 -5.24 -14.35
C ASN A 51 16.49 -5.58 -13.65
N ASP A 52 16.71 -5.02 -12.47
CA ASP A 52 17.88 -5.33 -11.64
C ASP A 52 17.89 -6.84 -11.28
N PRO A 53 19.04 -7.54 -11.40
CA PRO A 53 19.14 -8.96 -11.03
C PRO A 53 18.86 -9.21 -9.55
N GLU A 54 19.04 -8.22 -8.68
CA GLU A 54 18.79 -8.29 -7.24
C GLU A 54 17.67 -7.30 -6.84
N PRO A 55 16.39 -7.62 -7.14
CA PRO A 55 15.30 -6.67 -6.99
C PRO A 55 14.94 -6.36 -5.53
N ILE A 56 15.32 -7.23 -4.58
CA ILE A 56 15.10 -7.03 -3.15
C ILE A 56 16.45 -6.74 -2.47
N PRO A 57 16.75 -5.48 -2.11
CA PRO A 57 17.97 -5.17 -1.37
C PRO A 57 17.89 -5.76 0.04
N LYS A 58 19.03 -6.25 0.53
CA LYS A 58 19.17 -6.70 1.91
C LYS A 58 18.93 -5.53 2.86
N LEU A 59 18.00 -5.71 3.79
CA LEU A 59 17.67 -4.74 4.81
C LEU A 59 18.65 -4.87 5.98
N SER A 60 19.23 -3.75 6.42
CA SER A 60 20.08 -3.65 7.62
C SER A 60 19.63 -2.50 8.53
N PHE A 61 19.94 -2.60 9.82
CA PHE A 61 19.71 -1.50 10.77
C PHE A 61 20.49 -0.23 10.41
N ASN A 62 21.66 -0.38 9.78
CA ASN A 62 22.47 0.76 9.34
C ASN A 62 21.78 1.58 8.24
N ASP A 63 20.86 0.97 7.49
CA ASP A 63 20.17 1.62 6.38
C ASP A 63 18.89 2.34 6.83
N LEU A 64 18.53 2.26 8.13
CA LEU A 64 17.29 2.85 8.65
C LEU A 64 17.14 4.31 8.26
N MET A 65 18.20 5.12 8.43
CA MET A 65 18.16 6.55 8.13
C MET A 65 18.09 6.82 6.61
N THR A 66 18.84 6.05 5.82
CA THR A 66 18.83 6.13 4.35
C THR A 66 17.43 5.84 3.81
N TYR A 67 16.83 4.76 4.28
CA TYR A 67 15.48 4.36 3.88
C TYR A 67 14.40 5.28 4.43
N PHE A 68 14.57 5.81 5.63
CA PHE A 68 13.68 6.82 6.18
C PHE A 68 13.59 8.03 5.25
N GLN A 69 14.73 8.61 4.85
CA GLN A 69 14.76 9.78 3.96
C GLN A 69 14.14 9.47 2.59
N ARG A 70 14.49 8.31 2.03
CA ARG A 70 13.94 7.81 0.76
C ARG A 70 12.43 7.56 0.80
N GLY A 71 11.91 7.19 1.96
CA GLY A 71 10.50 6.85 2.15
C GLY A 71 9.57 8.03 2.34
N ILE A 72 10.09 9.24 2.59
CA ILE A 72 9.28 10.44 2.83
C ILE A 72 8.24 10.67 1.72
N PRO A 73 8.58 10.66 0.41
CA PRO A 73 7.59 10.89 -0.64
C PRO A 73 6.47 9.86 -0.65
N ALA A 74 6.82 8.57 -0.55
CA ALA A 74 5.85 7.47 -0.58
C ALA A 74 4.94 7.47 0.66
N PHE A 75 5.50 7.71 1.84
CA PHE A 75 4.75 7.78 3.09
C PHE A 75 3.81 8.99 3.11
N VAL A 76 4.28 10.18 2.73
CA VAL A 76 3.43 11.38 2.68
C VAL A 76 2.37 11.25 1.60
N ALA A 77 2.68 10.71 0.41
CA ALA A 77 1.70 10.45 -0.63
C ALA A 77 0.60 9.48 -0.16
N GLN A 78 0.97 8.42 0.58
CA GLN A 78 0.01 7.51 1.20
C GLN A 78 -0.86 8.22 2.24
N LEU A 79 -0.29 9.08 3.08
CA LEU A 79 -1.06 9.86 4.06
C LEU A 79 -2.06 10.79 3.36
N VAL A 80 -1.62 11.52 2.33
CA VAL A 80 -2.51 12.40 1.55
C VAL A 80 -3.62 11.61 0.86
N ALA A 81 -3.33 10.39 0.38
CA ALA A 81 -4.32 9.51 -0.22
C ALA A 81 -5.36 8.98 0.79
N ILE A 82 -4.92 8.59 2.00
CA ILE A 82 -5.80 7.93 2.98
C ILE A 82 -6.57 8.91 3.86
N LEU A 83 -6.02 10.11 4.14
CA LEU A 83 -6.57 11.03 5.14
C LEU A 83 -7.96 11.57 4.79
N PRO A 84 -8.26 11.99 3.53
CA PRO A 84 -9.62 12.38 3.16
C PRO A 84 -10.62 11.23 3.27
N LEU A 85 -10.21 10.01 2.95
CA LEU A 85 -11.07 8.82 3.01
C LEU A 85 -11.34 8.42 4.45
N ALA A 86 -10.31 8.39 5.29
CA ALA A 86 -10.42 8.11 6.72
C ALA A 86 -11.29 9.17 7.42
N PHE A 87 -11.09 10.45 7.10
CA PHE A 87 -11.91 11.53 7.64
C PHE A 87 -13.38 11.41 7.19
N GLY A 88 -13.62 11.13 5.90
CA GLY A 88 -14.98 10.94 5.39
C GLY A 88 -15.71 9.76 6.05
N ILE A 89 -15.03 8.61 6.20
CA ILE A 89 -15.57 7.44 6.91
C ILE A 89 -15.80 7.76 8.39
N GLY A 90 -14.83 8.41 9.05
CA GLY A 90 -14.93 8.79 10.46
C GLY A 90 -16.08 9.77 10.73
N LEU A 91 -16.27 10.76 9.86
CA LEU A 91 -17.39 11.71 9.94
C LEU A 91 -18.73 10.98 9.73
N LEU A 92 -18.81 10.10 8.73
CA LEU A 92 -20.00 9.31 8.45
C LEU A 92 -20.38 8.43 9.65
N MET A 93 -19.42 7.72 10.24
CA MET A 93 -19.65 6.91 11.45
C MET A 93 -20.01 7.78 12.66
N GLY A 94 -19.31 8.90 12.85
CA GLY A 94 -19.53 9.82 13.98
C GLY A 94 -20.93 10.45 13.99
N VAL A 95 -21.51 10.71 12.82
CA VAL A 95 -22.87 11.23 12.69
C VAL A 95 -23.92 10.12 12.75
N LEU A 96 -23.71 8.99 12.06
CA LEU A 96 -24.74 7.97 11.92
C LEU A 96 -24.88 7.08 13.16
N MET A 97 -23.81 6.86 13.93
CA MET A 97 -23.89 6.03 15.15
C MET A 97 -24.87 6.62 16.19
N PRO A 98 -24.82 7.90 16.57
CA PRO A 98 -25.81 8.50 17.47
C PRO A 98 -27.24 8.43 16.92
N VAL A 99 -27.41 8.66 15.60
CA VAL A 99 -28.73 8.57 14.94
C VAL A 99 -29.30 7.16 15.06
N MET A 100 -28.49 6.13 14.81
CA MET A 100 -28.90 4.74 15.00
C MET A 100 -29.26 4.42 16.45
N MET A 101 -28.50 4.93 17.43
CA MET A 101 -28.81 4.74 18.86
C MET A 101 -30.15 5.38 19.27
N LEU A 102 -30.48 6.56 18.72
CA LEU A 102 -31.75 7.25 18.98
C LEU A 102 -32.93 6.51 18.32
N LEU A 103 -32.77 6.07 17.07
CA LEU A 103 -33.82 5.36 16.32
C LEU A 103 -34.07 3.95 16.85
N GLY A 104 -33.05 3.28 17.40
CA GLY A 104 -33.15 1.93 17.95
C GLY A 104 -34.11 1.79 19.13
N ARG A 105 -34.48 2.90 19.78
CA ARG A 105 -35.53 2.93 20.80
C ARG A 105 -36.93 2.72 20.22
N ASN A 106 -37.12 3.06 18.95
CA ASN A 106 -38.43 3.10 18.30
C ASN A 106 -38.61 2.01 17.23
N SER A 107 -37.53 1.58 16.58
CA SER A 107 -37.60 0.55 15.54
C SER A 107 -36.25 -0.17 15.35
N GLU A 108 -36.20 -1.43 15.72
CA GLU A 108 -35.03 -2.30 15.49
C GLU A 108 -34.79 -2.55 13.98
N VAL A 109 -35.87 -2.70 13.21
CA VAL A 109 -35.79 -2.94 11.76
C VAL A 109 -35.15 -1.76 11.04
N LEU A 110 -35.50 -0.52 11.42
CA LEU A 110 -34.90 0.68 10.81
C LEU A 110 -33.40 0.77 11.11
N VAL A 111 -32.98 0.43 12.34
CA VAL A 111 -31.56 0.39 12.70
C VAL A 111 -30.81 -0.67 11.90
N LEU A 112 -31.38 -1.87 11.74
CA LEU A 112 -30.76 -2.92 10.94
C LEU A 112 -30.55 -2.48 9.49
N VAL A 113 -31.55 -1.87 8.87
CA VAL A 113 -31.46 -1.37 7.48
C VAL A 113 -30.38 -0.29 7.36
N LEU A 114 -30.34 0.68 8.29
CA LEU A 114 -29.32 1.72 8.29
C LEU A 114 -27.91 1.18 8.54
N ALA A 115 -27.77 0.21 9.44
CA ALA A 115 -26.51 -0.44 9.74
C ALA A 115 -25.98 -1.23 8.52
N LEU A 116 -26.85 -1.96 7.81
CA LEU A 116 -26.50 -2.65 6.57
C LEU A 116 -26.10 -1.67 5.47
N PHE A 117 -26.85 -0.57 5.29
CA PHE A 117 -26.51 0.47 4.33
C PHE A 117 -25.13 1.08 4.64
N LEU A 118 -24.88 1.42 5.91
CA LEU A 118 -23.60 1.97 6.34
C LEU A 118 -22.45 0.96 6.14
N ALA A 119 -22.65 -0.31 6.47
CA ALA A 119 -21.65 -1.36 6.28
C ALA A 119 -21.28 -1.50 4.79
N VAL A 120 -22.26 -1.53 3.89
CA VAL A 120 -22.03 -1.59 2.44
C VAL A 120 -21.32 -0.33 1.94
N LEU A 121 -21.71 0.85 2.41
CA LEU A 121 -21.07 2.11 2.02
C LEU A 121 -19.62 2.19 2.50
N CYS A 122 -19.34 1.83 3.76
CA CYS A 122 -17.99 1.74 4.30
C CYS A 122 -17.14 0.74 3.50
N LEU A 123 -17.69 -0.45 3.19
CA LEU A 123 -17.01 -1.44 2.37
C LEU A 123 -16.67 -0.89 0.97
N ALA A 124 -17.63 -0.22 0.32
CA ALA A 124 -17.42 0.39 -1.00
C ALA A 124 -16.32 1.46 -0.96
N LEU A 125 -16.30 2.32 0.06
CA LEU A 125 -15.26 3.33 0.26
C LEU A 125 -13.89 2.70 0.54
N SER A 126 -13.83 1.65 1.36
CA SER A 126 -12.60 0.91 1.64
C SER A 126 -12.05 0.26 0.37
N VAL A 127 -12.89 -0.34 -0.47
CA VAL A 127 -12.48 -0.92 -1.75
C VAL A 127 -11.99 0.17 -2.72
N ALA A 128 -12.69 1.30 -2.80
CA ALA A 128 -12.25 2.44 -3.62
C ALA A 128 -10.88 2.99 -3.16
N SER A 129 -10.62 2.96 -1.84
CA SER A 129 -9.35 3.45 -1.28
C SER A 129 -8.12 2.68 -1.79
N ILE A 130 -8.26 1.40 -2.13
CA ILE A 130 -7.17 0.58 -2.69
C ILE A 130 -6.64 1.21 -3.98
N VAL A 131 -7.52 1.67 -4.86
CA VAL A 131 -7.14 2.29 -6.13
C VAL A 131 -6.45 3.63 -5.90
N VAL A 132 -6.97 4.43 -4.97
CA VAL A 132 -6.40 5.74 -4.62
C VAL A 132 -4.99 5.56 -4.05
N VAL A 133 -4.85 4.74 -3.01
CA VAL A 133 -3.54 4.50 -2.36
C VAL A 133 -2.55 3.90 -3.36
N SER A 134 -2.96 2.93 -4.16
CA SER A 134 -2.09 2.32 -5.17
C SER A 134 -1.55 3.34 -6.18
N ALA A 135 -2.37 4.31 -6.62
CA ALA A 135 -1.95 5.33 -7.58
C ALA A 135 -0.88 6.26 -7.01
N PHE A 136 -1.16 6.82 -5.82
CA PHE A 136 -0.25 7.75 -5.15
C PHE A 136 1.05 7.06 -4.75
N GLN A 137 0.99 5.83 -4.21
CA GLN A 137 2.18 5.07 -3.85
C GLN A 137 3.04 4.72 -5.06
N THR A 138 2.45 4.19 -6.13
CA THR A 138 3.23 3.79 -7.34
C THR A 138 3.99 4.99 -7.91
N ARG A 139 3.33 6.15 -8.01
CA ARG A 139 3.98 7.36 -8.51
C ARG A 139 5.07 7.84 -7.56
N ALA A 140 4.84 7.81 -6.26
CA ALA A 140 5.84 8.21 -5.27
C ALA A 140 7.06 7.27 -5.23
N GLU A 141 6.84 5.96 -5.34
CA GLU A 141 7.88 4.92 -5.35
C GLU A 141 8.79 5.06 -6.59
N LEU A 142 8.22 5.36 -7.75
CA LEU A 142 8.99 5.51 -8.98
C LEU A 142 9.70 6.87 -9.09
N THR A 143 9.02 7.95 -8.71
CA THR A 143 9.56 9.31 -8.90
C THR A 143 10.44 9.79 -7.74
N GLU A 144 10.24 9.28 -6.52
CA GLU A 144 10.85 9.80 -5.28
C GLU A 144 10.72 11.33 -5.10
N ASP A 145 9.69 11.92 -5.70
CA ASP A 145 9.46 13.35 -5.65
C ASP A 145 8.04 13.63 -5.17
N LEU A 146 7.93 14.32 -4.04
CA LEU A 146 6.63 14.62 -3.43
C LEU A 146 5.73 15.47 -4.34
N ASN A 147 6.28 16.43 -5.09
CA ASN A 147 5.49 17.28 -5.98
C ASN A 147 4.91 16.45 -7.14
N LYS A 148 5.72 15.54 -7.69
CA LYS A 148 5.25 14.62 -8.74
C LYS A 148 4.26 13.60 -8.19
N ALA A 149 4.54 13.04 -7.02
CA ALA A 149 3.66 12.10 -6.33
C ALA A 149 2.27 12.67 -6.04
N LEU A 150 2.19 13.98 -5.74
CA LEU A 150 0.93 14.69 -5.45
C LEU A 150 0.30 15.37 -6.68
N ASP A 151 0.72 15.01 -7.90
CA ASP A 151 0.01 15.42 -9.11
C ASP A 151 -1.37 14.76 -9.17
N PHE A 152 -2.38 15.43 -8.61
CA PHE A 152 -3.76 14.95 -8.55
C PHE A 152 -4.35 14.65 -9.93
N LYS A 153 -3.98 15.42 -10.97
CA LYS A 153 -4.52 15.22 -12.32
C LYS A 153 -3.93 13.94 -12.93
N GLY A 154 -2.61 13.77 -12.83
CA GLY A 154 -1.93 12.55 -13.27
C GLY A 154 -2.40 11.31 -12.51
N ASN A 155 -2.52 11.41 -11.18
CA ASN A 155 -3.05 10.31 -10.37
C ASN A 155 -4.50 9.98 -10.72
N LEU A 156 -5.37 10.97 -10.97
CA LEU A 156 -6.75 10.71 -11.37
C LEU A 156 -6.85 10.00 -12.73
N ARG A 157 -6.00 10.39 -13.68
CA ARG A 157 -5.89 9.69 -14.97
C ARG A 157 -5.43 8.25 -14.78
N TYR A 158 -4.37 8.02 -13.99
CA TYR A 158 -3.87 6.67 -13.68
C TYR A 158 -4.92 5.82 -12.96
N MET A 159 -5.59 6.38 -11.95
CA MET A 159 -6.67 5.71 -11.20
C MET A 159 -7.80 5.27 -12.13
N ARG A 160 -8.29 6.15 -13.01
CA ARG A 160 -9.37 5.81 -13.95
C ARG A 160 -8.96 4.75 -14.96
N ALA A 161 -7.74 4.84 -15.50
CA ALA A 161 -7.23 3.88 -16.47
C ALA A 161 -6.99 2.49 -15.85
N THR A 162 -6.59 2.43 -14.58
CA THR A 162 -6.23 1.17 -13.91
C THR A 162 -7.33 0.62 -13.00
N PHE A 163 -8.42 1.35 -12.76
CA PHE A 163 -9.45 1.03 -11.74
C PHE A 163 -9.84 -0.46 -11.69
N GLY A 164 -10.34 -1.01 -12.81
CA GLY A 164 -10.77 -2.40 -12.86
C GLY A 164 -9.61 -3.40 -12.72
N THR A 165 -8.45 -3.07 -13.31
CA THR A 165 -7.25 -3.92 -13.23
C THR A 165 -6.72 -3.99 -11.80
N THR A 166 -6.66 -2.84 -11.11
CA THR A 166 -6.22 -2.73 -9.72
C THR A 166 -7.13 -3.51 -8.80
N LEU A 167 -8.45 -3.28 -8.88
CA LEU A 167 -9.41 -4.00 -8.03
C LEU A 167 -9.37 -5.51 -8.24
N ALA A 168 -9.42 -5.97 -9.50
CA ALA A 168 -9.38 -7.40 -9.79
C ALA A 168 -8.06 -8.04 -9.32
N SER A 169 -6.94 -7.36 -9.53
CA SER A 169 -5.61 -7.88 -9.15
C SER A 169 -5.43 -7.94 -7.65
N TYR A 170 -5.80 -6.88 -6.92
CA TYR A 170 -5.74 -6.87 -5.46
C TYR A 170 -6.74 -7.84 -4.81
N PHE A 171 -7.92 -8.03 -5.41
CA PHE A 171 -8.87 -9.03 -4.94
C PHE A 171 -8.29 -10.45 -5.03
N VAL A 172 -7.73 -10.82 -6.18
CA VAL A 172 -7.09 -12.13 -6.33
C VAL A 172 -5.85 -12.25 -5.43
N PHE A 173 -5.04 -11.18 -5.31
CA PHE A 173 -3.89 -11.16 -4.42
C PHE A 173 -4.29 -11.35 -2.95
N LEU A 174 -5.36 -10.71 -2.50
CA LEU A 174 -5.93 -10.93 -1.17
C LEU A 174 -6.24 -12.41 -0.94
N LEU A 175 -6.97 -13.05 -1.86
CA LEU A 175 -7.32 -14.47 -1.74
C LEU A 175 -6.07 -15.37 -1.68
N VAL A 176 -5.05 -15.08 -2.48
CA VAL A 176 -3.78 -15.81 -2.48
C VAL A 176 -3.01 -15.63 -1.17
N CYS A 177 -3.10 -14.47 -0.53
CA CYS A 177 -2.41 -14.17 0.73
C CYS A 177 -3.15 -14.62 1.99
N ILE A 178 -4.44 -15.01 1.93
CA ILE A 178 -5.21 -15.49 3.10
C ILE A 178 -4.47 -16.60 3.88
N PRO A 179 -3.92 -17.66 3.25
CA PRO A 179 -3.21 -18.70 3.99
C PRO A 179 -2.00 -18.18 4.77
N LEU A 180 -1.25 -17.22 4.21
CA LEU A 180 -0.11 -16.60 4.90
C LEU A 180 -0.56 -15.81 6.13
N VAL A 181 -1.66 -15.06 6.00
CA VAL A 181 -2.24 -14.31 7.13
C VAL A 181 -2.70 -15.27 8.23
N LEU A 182 -3.36 -16.38 7.87
CA LEU A 182 -3.78 -17.40 8.83
C LEU A 182 -2.58 -18.03 9.55
N VAL A 183 -1.51 -18.37 8.84
CA VAL A 183 -0.26 -18.88 9.44
C VAL A 183 0.36 -17.84 10.39
N GLY A 184 0.39 -16.57 9.97
CA GLY A 184 0.88 -15.46 10.82
C GLY A 184 0.07 -15.29 12.10
N MET A 185 -1.25 -15.46 12.04
CA MET A 185 -2.12 -15.43 13.22
C MET A 185 -1.90 -16.63 14.14
N LEU A 186 -1.74 -17.84 13.58
CA LEU A 186 -1.46 -19.06 14.35
C LEU A 186 -0.13 -18.99 15.11
N ALA A 187 0.84 -18.21 14.62
CA ALA A 187 2.10 -17.91 15.31
C ALA A 187 1.93 -16.83 16.40
N CYS A 188 0.99 -17.05 17.33
CA CYS A 188 0.71 -16.22 18.50
C CYS A 188 0.45 -14.74 18.19
N CYS A 189 -0.15 -14.41 17.04
CA CYS A 189 -0.34 -13.05 16.52
C CYS A 189 0.95 -12.24 16.26
N VAL A 190 2.12 -12.66 16.75
CA VAL A 190 3.42 -12.02 16.47
C VAL A 190 3.89 -12.35 15.05
N GLY A 191 3.53 -13.52 14.52
CA GLY A 191 3.84 -13.89 13.15
C GLY A 191 3.18 -13.00 12.08
N ILE A 192 2.22 -12.14 12.44
CA ILE A 192 1.59 -11.22 11.49
C ILE A 192 2.56 -10.16 10.97
N TYR A 193 3.55 -9.75 11.76
CA TYR A 193 4.50 -8.71 11.36
C TYR A 193 5.42 -9.16 10.21
N PRO A 194 6.14 -10.30 10.29
CA PRO A 194 6.96 -10.75 9.18
C PRO A 194 6.12 -11.11 7.95
N VAL A 195 4.89 -11.62 8.15
CA VAL A 195 3.92 -11.83 7.06
C VAL A 195 3.54 -10.50 6.41
N ALA A 196 3.29 -9.44 7.19
CA ALA A 196 2.97 -8.12 6.67
C ALA A 196 4.11 -7.53 5.85
N VAL A 197 5.38 -7.70 6.27
CA VAL A 197 6.54 -7.30 5.47
C VAL A 197 6.48 -7.99 4.10
N GLY A 198 6.37 -9.32 4.08
CA GLY A 198 6.35 -10.08 2.84
C GLY A 198 5.16 -9.75 1.92
N ILE A 199 3.95 -9.57 2.48
CA ILE A 199 2.75 -9.17 1.72
C ILE A 199 2.94 -7.77 1.13
N ASN A 200 3.47 -6.81 1.88
CA ASN A 200 3.70 -5.45 1.36
C ASN A 200 4.76 -5.44 0.26
N THR A 201 5.84 -6.23 0.38
CA THR A 201 6.83 -6.39 -0.69
C THR A 201 6.23 -7.05 -1.93
N GLY A 202 5.39 -8.07 -1.76
CA GLY A 202 4.64 -8.66 -2.87
C GLY A 202 3.67 -7.66 -3.52
N ALA A 203 3.08 -6.76 -2.73
CA ALA A 203 2.21 -5.70 -3.23
C ALA A 203 2.98 -4.65 -4.06
N VAL A 204 4.25 -4.35 -3.75
CA VAL A 204 5.12 -3.51 -4.61
C VAL A 204 5.24 -4.14 -6.00
N HIS A 205 5.57 -5.43 -6.06
CA HIS A 205 5.67 -6.17 -7.32
C HIS A 205 4.34 -6.17 -8.08
N LEU A 206 3.21 -6.32 -7.38
CA LEU A 206 1.89 -6.24 -8.01
C LEU A 206 1.58 -4.84 -8.57
N ARG A 207 1.90 -3.77 -7.83
CA ARG A 207 1.72 -2.38 -8.28
C ARG A 207 2.50 -2.12 -9.57
N LEU A 208 3.73 -2.63 -9.66
CA LEU A 208 4.53 -2.47 -10.87
C LEU A 208 3.99 -3.24 -12.07
N GLN A 209 3.47 -4.45 -11.89
CA GLN A 209 2.80 -5.15 -13.00
C GLN A 209 1.61 -4.34 -13.54
N ILE A 210 0.84 -3.70 -12.64
CA ILE A 210 -0.28 -2.83 -13.03
C ILE A 210 0.23 -1.60 -13.78
N TYR A 211 1.31 -0.98 -13.30
CA TYR A 211 1.95 0.17 -13.94
C TYR A 211 2.53 -0.17 -15.32
N GLU A 212 3.26 -1.27 -15.46
CA GLU A 212 3.78 -1.73 -16.75
C GLU A 212 2.66 -2.00 -17.75
N LYS A 213 1.56 -2.61 -17.29
CA LYS A 213 0.36 -2.76 -18.12
C LYS A 213 -0.21 -1.40 -18.53
N TYR A 214 -0.31 -0.45 -17.60
CA TYR A 214 -0.79 0.90 -17.90
C TYR A 214 0.05 1.58 -18.99
N VAL A 215 1.38 1.54 -18.88
CA VAL A 215 2.29 2.11 -19.88
C VAL A 215 2.16 1.38 -21.22
N ARG A 216 2.11 0.04 -21.21
CA ARG A 216 1.90 -0.76 -22.43
C ARG A 216 0.58 -0.45 -23.12
N ASP A 217 -0.45 -0.12 -22.36
CA ASP A 217 -1.78 0.26 -22.88
C ASP A 217 -1.83 1.73 -23.35
N GLY A 218 -0.68 2.42 -23.44
CA GLY A 218 -0.56 3.81 -23.92
C GLY A 218 -0.67 4.88 -22.82
N GLY A 219 -0.57 4.47 -21.55
CA GLY A 219 -0.50 5.36 -20.41
C GLY A 219 0.77 6.22 -20.37
N GLU A 220 0.72 7.32 -19.63
CA GLU A 220 1.87 8.21 -19.44
C GLU A 220 2.93 7.54 -18.54
N PRO A 221 4.16 7.31 -19.02
CA PRO A 221 5.23 6.78 -18.18
C PRO A 221 5.61 7.81 -17.11
N PHE A 222 5.80 7.33 -15.88
CA PHE A 222 6.29 8.16 -14.79
C PHE A 222 7.79 8.36 -14.92
N GLU A 223 8.27 9.55 -14.56
CA GLU A 223 9.70 9.86 -14.57
C GLU A 223 10.38 9.16 -13.40
N VAL A 224 11.03 8.03 -13.69
CA VAL A 224 11.73 7.25 -12.67
C VAL A 224 12.97 7.99 -12.21
N ARG A 225 13.19 8.03 -10.90
CA ARG A 225 14.39 8.64 -10.31
C ARG A 225 15.66 8.05 -10.95
N ASP A 226 16.67 8.89 -11.16
CA ASP A 226 18.03 8.46 -11.50
C ASP A 226 18.73 7.85 -10.25
N PRO A 227 19.25 6.59 -10.32
CA PRO A 227 19.95 5.98 -9.19
C PRO A 227 21.18 6.76 -8.72
N GLU A 228 21.86 7.50 -9.61
CA GLU A 228 23.05 8.28 -9.25
C GLU A 228 22.72 9.63 -8.62
N ALA A 229 21.46 10.09 -8.74
CA ALA A 229 21.03 11.34 -8.15
C ALA A 229 21.07 11.27 -6.61
N PRO A 230 21.61 12.29 -5.92
CA PRO A 230 21.62 12.32 -4.46
C PRO A 230 20.19 12.30 -3.91
N LEU A 231 20.01 11.69 -2.74
CA LEU A 231 18.72 11.72 -2.04
C LEU A 231 18.30 13.17 -1.79
N LYS A 232 17.03 13.48 -2.08
CA LYS A 232 16.46 14.78 -1.74
C LYS A 232 16.46 14.92 -0.22
N LYS A 233 17.16 15.94 0.29
CA LYS A 233 17.13 16.29 1.71
C LYS A 233 15.85 17.06 2.00
N TYR A 234 15.03 16.52 2.88
CA TYR A 234 13.79 17.16 3.34
C TYR A 234 13.96 17.87 4.69
N PHE A 235 15.11 17.66 5.35
CA PHE A 235 15.52 18.23 6.65
C PHE A 235 17.03 18.45 6.67
#